data_AF-A0A376K1F4-F1
#
_entry.id   AF-A0A376K1F4-F1
#
_cell.length_a   1.000
_cell.length_b   1.000
_cell.length_c   1.000
_cell.angle_alpha   90.00
_cell.angle_beta   90.00
_cell.angle_gamma   90.00
#
_symmetry.space_group_name_H-M   'P 1'
#
loop_
_entity.id
_entity.type
_entity.pdbx_description
1 polymer ?
#
loop_
_entity_poly.entity_id
_entity_poly.type
_entity_poly.pdbx_seq_one_letter_code
_entity_poly.pdbx_strand_id
1 'polypeptide(L)'
;MTIVPLDEQLLIEAKISPRDVAFIHPGQKSLVKITAYDYSIYAGLPGEVAVISPDTVQDEVRRDVYYYRVYIRTFSNHLENKHKQQFPIFPGMVATVDIRTGKKSVLDYLLRPFNKAQEALRER
;
A
#
# COMPACT_ATOMS: atom_id res chain seq x y z
N MET A 1 -16.73 23.86 12.54
CA MET A 1 -15.75 23.22 13.44
C MET A 1 -15.91 21.72 13.25
N THR A 2 -15.00 21.08 12.53
CA THR A 2 -15.08 19.64 12.23
C THR A 2 -14.22 18.90 13.24
N ILE A 3 -14.85 18.19 14.17
CA ILE A 3 -14.16 17.34 15.13
C ILE A 3 -13.88 16.02 14.42
N VAL A 4 -12.61 15.69 14.24
CA VAL A 4 -12.21 14.39 13.69
C VAL A 4 -11.93 13.46 14.87
N PRO A 5 -12.64 12.32 15.00
CA PRO A 5 -12.33 11.35 16.04
C PRO A 5 -10.91 10.82 15.84
N LEU A 6 -10.09 10.89 16.89
CA LEU A 6 -8.87 10.08 16.98
C LEU A 6 -9.31 8.66 17.34
N ASP A 7 -9.77 7.90 16.35
CA ASP A 7 -9.94 6.46 16.52
C ASP A 7 -8.60 5.82 16.92
N GLU A 8 -8.65 4.70 17.65
CA GLU A 8 -7.46 3.93 18.01
C GLU A 8 -6.73 3.36 16.77
N GLN A 9 -7.40 3.37 15.62
CA GLN A 9 -6.91 2.85 14.35
C GLN A 9 -7.07 3.90 13.26
N LEU A 10 -6.05 4.04 12.42
CA LEU A 10 -6.03 5.00 11.33
C LEU A 10 -6.43 4.31 10.04
N LEU A 11 -7.18 5.04 9.21
CA LEU A 11 -7.43 4.68 7.83
C LEU A 11 -6.57 5.58 6.94
N ILE A 12 -5.59 4.99 6.27
CA ILE A 12 -4.65 5.68 5.39
C ILE A 12 -5.10 5.47 3.94
N GLU A 13 -5.32 6.56 3.22
CA GLU A 13 -5.54 6.52 1.78
C GLU A 13 -4.18 6.52 1.05
N ALA A 14 -3.91 5.47 0.28
CA ALA A 14 -2.76 5.37 -0.60
C ALA A 14 -3.21 5.44 -2.07
N LYS A 15 -2.42 6.14 -2.88
CA LYS A 15 -2.57 6.18 -4.34
C LYS A 15 -1.68 5.11 -4.97
N ILE A 16 -2.27 4.25 -5.80
CA ILE A 16 -1.57 3.12 -6.43
C ILE A 16 -1.67 3.21 -7.95
N SER A 17 -0.57 2.90 -8.63
CA SER A 17 -0.55 2.82 -10.09
C SER A 17 -1.50 1.73 -10.61
N PRO A 18 -2.26 1.98 -11.68
CA PRO A 18 -3.09 0.98 -12.36
C PRO A 18 -2.32 -0.30 -12.76
N ARG A 19 -1.00 -0.21 -12.94
CA ARG A 19 -0.15 -1.36 -13.30
C ARG A 19 0.05 -2.34 -12.14
N ASP A 20 -0.06 -1.85 -10.90
CA ASP A 20 0.25 -2.62 -9.70
C ASP A 20 -1.02 -3.14 -8.99
N VAL A 21 -2.19 -2.55 -9.29
CA VAL A 21 -3.48 -2.91 -8.64
C VAL A 21 -3.83 -4.39 -8.76
N ALA A 22 -3.42 -5.05 -9.86
CA ALA A 22 -3.67 -6.46 -10.10
C ALA A 22 -3.02 -7.40 -9.05
N PHE A 23 -2.01 -6.92 -8.31
CA PHE A 23 -1.30 -7.70 -7.29
C PHE A 23 -1.72 -7.33 -5.87
N ILE A 24 -2.71 -6.45 -5.72
CA ILE A 24 -3.14 -5.91 -4.43
C ILE A 24 -4.55 -6.38 -4.13
N HIS A 25 -4.72 -6.97 -2.96
CA HIS A 25 -5.99 -7.52 -2.50
C HIS A 25 -6.20 -7.21 -1.01
N PRO A 26 -7.46 -7.10 -0.55
CA PRO A 26 -7.76 -6.99 0.87
C PRO A 26 -7.10 -8.11 1.68
N GLY A 27 -6.64 -7.77 2.87
CA GLY A 27 -5.97 -8.70 3.77
C GLY A 27 -4.44 -8.75 3.65
N GLN A 28 -3.86 -8.02 2.69
CA GLN A 28 -2.40 -7.96 2.54
C GLN A 28 -1.77 -7.10 3.64
N LYS A 29 -0.74 -7.66 4.28
CA LYS A 29 0.07 -6.93 5.26
C LYS A 29 0.78 -5.75 4.60
N SER A 30 0.75 -4.62 5.26
CA SER A 30 1.42 -3.40 4.83
C SER A 30 2.18 -2.74 5.98
N LEU A 31 3.10 -1.86 5.63
CA LEU A 31 3.85 -1.04 6.56
C LEU A 31 3.69 0.43 6.16
N VAL A 32 3.09 1.22 7.05
CA VAL A 32 2.84 2.65 6.85
C VAL A 32 3.99 3.45 7.48
N LYS A 33 4.68 4.24 6.66
CA LYS A 33 5.79 5.10 7.09
C LYS A 33 5.31 6.55 7.06
N ILE A 34 5.23 7.19 8.22
CA ILE A 34 4.80 8.58 8.32
C ILE A 34 5.99 9.48 8.01
N THR A 35 5.87 10.35 7.00
CA THR A 35 6.98 11.18 6.52
C THR A 35 7.51 12.15 7.58
N ALA A 36 6.65 12.59 8.51
CA ALA A 36 7.02 13.48 9.60
C ALA A 36 7.94 12.84 10.66
N TYR A 37 8.08 11.51 10.66
CA TYR A 37 8.88 10.77 11.63
C TYR A 37 9.99 9.99 10.92
N ASP A 38 11.20 10.01 11.48
CA ASP A 38 12.31 9.21 10.94
C ASP A 38 12.03 7.72 11.15
N TYR A 39 11.72 7.03 10.04
CA TYR A 39 11.44 5.60 10.03
C TYR A 39 12.59 4.75 10.62
N SER A 40 13.84 5.21 10.53
CA SER A 40 14.99 4.49 11.10
C SER A 40 14.96 4.46 12.63
N ILE A 41 14.26 5.42 13.24
CA ILE A 41 14.12 5.58 14.69
C ILE A 41 12.81 4.96 15.19
N TYR A 42 11.71 5.26 14.51
CA TYR A 42 10.35 4.93 14.97
C TYR A 42 9.74 3.70 14.30
N ALA A 43 10.44 3.13 13.30
CA ALA A 43 9.88 2.14 12.38
C ALA A 43 8.59 2.67 11.71
N GLY A 44 7.77 1.77 11.16
CA GLY A 44 6.49 2.12 10.53
C GLY A 44 5.33 1.47 11.26
N LEU A 45 4.13 1.99 11.05
CA LEU A 45 2.90 1.39 11.56
C LEU A 45 2.55 0.14 10.77
N PRO A 46 2.46 -1.04 11.42
CA PRO A 46 1.88 -2.20 10.78
C PRO A 46 0.41 -1.93 10.45
N GLY A 47 -0.01 -2.40 9.28
CA GLY A 47 -1.39 -2.30 8.84
C GLY A 47 -1.74 -3.39 7.83
N GLU A 48 -2.95 -3.29 7.31
CA GLU A 48 -3.52 -4.24 6.37
C GLU A 48 -4.37 -3.52 5.34
N VAL A 49 -4.32 -3.99 4.10
CA VAL A 49 -5.19 -3.49 3.03
C VAL A 49 -6.65 -3.81 3.39
N ALA A 50 -7.44 -2.77 3.63
CA ALA A 50 -8.84 -2.92 4.02
C ALA A 50 -9.73 -2.99 2.78
N VAL A 51 -9.63 -1.99 1.89
CA VAL A 51 -10.46 -1.92 0.69
C VAL A 51 -9.71 -1.22 -0.45
N ILE A 52 -10.00 -1.67 -1.66
CA ILE A 52 -9.49 -1.10 -2.91
C ILE A 52 -10.68 -0.47 -3.61
N SER A 53 -10.58 0.82 -3.91
CA SER A 53 -11.60 1.51 -4.70
C SER A 53 -11.71 0.85 -6.07
N PRO A 54 -12.93 0.57 -6.57
CA PRO A 54 -13.11 -0.02 -7.89
C PRO A 54 -12.74 0.95 -9.02
N ASP A 55 -12.77 2.25 -8.73
CA ASP A 55 -12.59 3.30 -9.73
C ASP A 55 -11.14 3.75 -9.86
N THR A 56 -10.71 3.96 -11.10
CA THR A 56 -9.49 4.71 -11.42
C THR A 56 -9.78 6.20 -11.33
N VAL A 57 -8.96 6.93 -10.58
CA VAL A 57 -9.05 8.37 -10.39
C VAL A 57 -7.94 9.06 -11.17
N GLN A 58 -8.28 10.15 -11.87
CA GLN A 58 -7.31 11.03 -12.52
C GLN A 58 -6.83 12.08 -11.50
N ASP A 59 -5.53 12.35 -11.44
CA ASP A 59 -5.00 13.38 -10.55
C ASP A 59 -5.40 14.79 -11.03
N GLU A 60 -5.90 15.61 -10.10
CA GLU A 60 -6.45 16.94 -10.41
C GLU A 60 -5.37 17.93 -10.88
N VAL A 61 -4.16 17.79 -10.33
CA VAL A 61 -3.01 18.65 -10.65
C VAL A 61 -2.26 18.08 -11.85
N ARG A 62 -2.02 16.76 -11.83
CA ARG A 62 -1.29 16.04 -12.87
C ARG A 62 -2.25 15.18 -13.70
N ARG A 63 -2.92 15.79 -14.68
CA ARG A 63 -3.93 15.12 -15.52
C ARG A 63 -3.41 13.93 -16.33
N ASP A 64 -2.09 13.76 -16.45
CA ASP A 64 -1.43 12.60 -17.05
C ASP A 64 -1.38 11.37 -16.11
N VAL A 65 -1.61 11.58 -14.81
CA VAL A 65 -1.48 10.55 -13.77
C VAL A 65 -2.86 10.00 -13.40
N TYR A 66 -2.95 8.67 -13.46
CA TYR A 66 -4.12 7.91 -13.02
C TYR A 66 -3.71 6.99 -11.88
N TYR A 67 -4.59 6.81 -10.90
CA TYR A 67 -4.33 5.96 -9.74
C TYR A 67 -5.60 5.32 -9.20
N TYR A 68 -5.45 4.19 -8.53
CA TYR A 68 -6.46 3.59 -7.67
C TYR A 68 -6.28 4.09 -6.24
N ARG A 69 -7.38 4.31 -5.52
CA ARG A 69 -7.35 4.55 -4.08
C ARG A 69 -7.38 3.23 -3.35
N VAL A 70 -6.44 3.03 -2.45
CA VAL A 70 -6.39 1.86 -1.56
C VAL A 70 -6.37 2.35 -0.14
N TYR A 71 -7.24 1.79 0.69
CA TYR A 71 -7.34 2.15 2.09
C TYR A 71 -6.64 1.10 2.94
N ILE A 72 -5.71 1.56 3.77
CA ILE A 72 -4.94 0.74 4.69
C ILE A 72 -5.42 1.02 6.10
N ARG A 73 -5.84 -0.02 6.81
CA ARG A 73 -6.19 0.06 8.23
C ARG A 73 -4.95 -0.26 9.05
N THR A 74 -4.55 0.65 9.93
CA THR A 74 -3.48 0.39 10.89
C THR A 74 -4.01 -0.27 12.16
N PHE A 75 -3.12 -0.89 12.92
CA PHE A 75 -3.46 -1.47 14.23
C PHE A 75 -3.25 -0.52 15.42
N SER A 76 -2.72 0.67 15.16
CA SER A 76 -2.45 1.73 16.14
C SER A 76 -2.59 3.11 15.47
N ASN A 77 -2.73 4.16 16.26
CA ASN A 77 -2.75 5.56 15.83
C ASN A 77 -1.49 6.35 16.22
N HIS A 78 -0.49 5.68 16.77
CA HIS A 78 0.77 6.29 17.19
C HIS A 78 1.96 5.39 16.83
N LEU A 79 3.11 6.04 16.63
CA LEU A 79 4.39 5.35 16.61
C LEU A 79 4.91 5.19 18.04
N GLU A 80 5.69 4.15 18.28
CA GLU A 80 6.32 3.90 19.57
C GLU A 80 7.84 3.74 19.37
N ASN A 81 8.64 4.46 20.16
CA ASN A 81 10.09 4.32 20.12
C ASN A 81 10.59 3.21 21.07
N LYS A 82 11.91 2.96 21.07
CA LYS A 82 12.55 1.98 21.98
C LYS A 82 12.32 2.25 23.46
N HIS A 83 11.98 3.49 23.83
CA HIS A 83 11.70 3.91 25.20
C HIS A 83 10.20 3.92 25.53
N LYS A 84 9.36 3.34 24.68
CA LYS A 84 7.89 3.32 24.82
C LYS A 84 7.23 4.69 24.83
N GLN A 85 7.88 5.70 24.27
CA GLN A 85 7.25 7.01 24.06
C GLN A 85 6.36 6.94 22.82
N GLN A 86 5.14 7.45 22.97
CA GLN A 86 4.15 7.48 21.91
C GLN A 86 4.22 8.78 21.13
N PHE A 87 4.17 8.66 19.81
CA PHE A 87 4.18 9.77 18.88
C PHE A 87 2.87 9.75 18.09
N PRO A 88 1.90 10.62 18.44
CA PRO A 88 0.56 10.58 17.88
C PRO A 88 0.58 10.97 16.40
N ILE A 89 -0.26 10.29 15.61
CA ILE A 89 -0.39 10.59 14.19
C ILE A 89 -1.70 11.34 13.96
N PHE A 90 -1.58 12.55 13.41
CA PHE A 90 -2.70 13.43 13.09
C PHE A 90 -3.15 13.28 11.63
N PRO A 91 -4.46 13.45 11.36
CA PRO A 91 -4.98 13.56 10.00
C PRO A 91 -4.29 14.67 9.20
N GLY A 92 -4.09 14.42 7.90
CA GLY A 92 -3.41 15.35 6.99
C GLY A 92 -1.90 15.13 6.89
N MET A 93 -1.32 14.27 7.71
CA MET A 93 0.08 13.86 7.52
C MET A 93 0.27 12.99 6.29
N VAL A 94 1.40 13.19 5.62
CA VAL A 94 1.82 12.39 4.46
C VAL A 94 2.44 11.08 4.95
N ALA A 95 2.09 9.99 4.28
CA ALA A 95 2.64 8.68 4.55
C ALA A 95 2.98 7.94 3.26
N THR A 96 3.99 7.09 3.34
CA THR A 96 4.34 6.11 2.31
C THR A 96 3.95 4.73 2.79
N VAL A 97 3.30 3.93 1.95
CA VAL A 97 2.82 2.60 2.32
C VAL A 97 3.55 1.54 1.51
N ASP A 98 4.20 0.61 2.20
CA ASP A 98 4.78 -0.58 1.60
C ASP A 98 3.79 -1.73 1.74
N ILE A 99 3.18 -2.19 0.64
CA ILE A 99 2.24 -3.32 0.64
C ILE A 99 2.99 -4.60 0.24
N ARG A 100 2.82 -5.68 1.00
CA ARG A 100 3.43 -6.98 0.69
C ARG A 100 2.57 -7.75 -0.32
N THR A 101 2.87 -7.57 -1.61
CA THR A 101 2.11 -8.14 -2.75
C THR A 101 2.50 -9.57 -3.14
N GLY A 102 3.13 -10.32 -2.23
CA GLY A 102 3.63 -11.69 -2.49
C GLY A 102 5.08 -11.74 -2.98
N LYS A 103 5.65 -12.95 -3.03
CA LYS A 103 7.02 -13.20 -3.49
C LYS A 103 6.96 -13.63 -4.95
N LYS A 104 7.34 -12.77 -5.89
CA LYS A 104 7.78 -13.26 -7.21
C LYS A 104 9.16 -13.87 -6.99
N SER A 105 9.30 -15.19 -7.18
CA SER A 105 10.64 -15.78 -7.20
C SER A 105 11.33 -15.31 -8.47
N VAL A 106 12.64 -15.01 -8.41
CA VAL A 106 13.43 -14.78 -9.63
C VAL A 106 13.30 -15.97 -10.60
N LEU A 107 13.09 -17.18 -10.06
CA LEU A 107 12.81 -18.39 -10.81
C LEU A 107 11.55 -18.29 -11.69
N ASP A 108 10.50 -17.59 -11.24
CA ASP A 108 9.26 -17.42 -12.01
C ASP A 108 9.49 -16.57 -13.27
N TYR A 109 10.50 -15.71 -13.28
CA TYR A 109 10.87 -14.93 -14.46
C TYR A 109 11.69 -15.76 -15.46
N LEU A 110 12.52 -16.68 -14.96
CA LEU A 110 13.33 -17.59 -15.78
C LEU A 110 12.50 -18.70 -16.44
N LEU A 111 11.38 -19.12 -15.84
CA LEU A 111 10.50 -20.17 -16.35
C LEU A 111 9.42 -19.68 -17.32
N ARG A 112 9.19 -18.36 -17.44
CA ARG A 112 8.22 -17.77 -18.37
C ARG A 112 8.35 -18.18 -19.85
N PRO A 113 9.54 -18.37 -20.45
CA PRO A 113 9.62 -18.68 -21.87
C PRO A 113 9.21 -20.11 -22.22
N PHE A 114 9.14 -21.04 -21.25
CA PHE A 114 8.82 -22.44 -21.54
C PHE A 114 7.32 -22.70 -21.72
N ASN A 115 6.44 -21.88 -21.14
CA ASN A 115 4.99 -22.06 -21.26
C ASN A 115 4.41 -21.52 -22.58
N LYS A 116 5.12 -20.63 -23.29
CA LYS A 116 4.69 -20.15 -24.62
C LYS A 116 5.01 -21.11 -25.75
N ALA A 117 5.86 -22.12 -25.52
CA ALA A 117 6.27 -23.07 -26.55
C ALA A 117 5.17 -24.11 -26.89
N GLN A 118 4.19 -24.33 -26.01
CA GLN A 118 3.14 -25.33 -26.23
C GLN A 118 1.93 -24.80 -27.05
N GLU A 119 1.67 -23.50 -27.06
CA GLU A 119 0.60 -22.92 -27.89
C GLU A 119 0.99 -22.80 -29.38
N ALA A 120 2.28 -22.60 -29.66
CA ALA A 120 2.79 -22.49 -31.04
C ALA A 120 2.79 -23.81 -31.84
N LEU A 121 2.51 -24.95 -31.18
CA LEU A 121 2.49 -26.27 -31.82
C LEU A 121 1.07 -26.79 -32.10
N ARG A 122 0.01 -26.01 -31.80
CA ARG A 122 -1.39 -26.42 -31.99
C ARG A 122 -2.11 -25.72 -33.16
N GLU A 123 -1.41 -24.91 -33.96
CA GLU A 123 -1.92 -24.41 -35.23
C GLU A 123 -1.21 -25.09 -36.41
N ARG A 124 -1.81 -26.19 -36.89
CA ARG A 124 -1.83 -26.60 -38.29
C ARG A 124 -3.21 -27.15 -38.61
#